data_AF-A0A7C4JTN2-F1
#
_entry.id   AF-A0A7C4JTN2-F1
#
_cell.length_a   1.000
_cell.length_b   1.000
_cell.length_c   1.000
_cell.angle_alpha   90.00
_cell.angle_beta   90.00
_cell.angle_gamma   90.00
#
_symmetry.space_group_name_H-M   'P 1'
#
loop_
_entity.id
_entity.type
_entity.pdbx_description
1 polymer ?
#
loop_
_entity_poly.entity_id
_entity_poly.type
_entity_poly.pdbx_seq_one_letter_code
_entity_poly.pdbx_strand_id
1 'polypeptide(L)'
;MPLLLLLLVTLIAPAVSSQTLVPEGNNDTFHLSCSTCRMRVDGVSLTLGQHALPMNTQKPVSLNLLLWRYYDNILGKQAYIAQEPFWTQGVQLIEEVADDELLSLHLNLIWTDSLGADHRFYLVLAGLTKRYLSAPPVTTVTDDSDTYAPLRLSAAVQIFRGPNSWETFEAIDGLATLEEFNFKTGALRGTFEFMAQRVGMEKKGLFQGGHFKR
;
A
#
# COMPACT_ATOMS: atom_id res chain seq x y z
N MET A 1 -59.80 -17.07 8.30
CA MET A 1 -59.19 -16.52 7.07
C MET A 1 -58.46 -15.17 7.20
N PRO A 2 -58.56 -14.35 8.28
CA PRO A 2 -57.75 -13.12 8.38
C PRO A 2 -56.32 -13.37 8.91
N LEU A 3 -56.08 -14.49 9.60
CA LEU A 3 -54.76 -14.83 10.16
C LEU A 3 -53.73 -15.23 9.09
N LEU A 4 -54.19 -15.83 7.99
CA LEU A 4 -53.33 -16.30 6.90
C LEU A 4 -52.78 -15.13 6.05
N LEU A 5 -53.59 -14.07 5.90
CA LEU A 5 -53.18 -12.85 5.20
C LEU A 5 -52.12 -12.07 5.99
N LEU A 6 -52.19 -12.09 7.33
CA LEU A 6 -51.22 -11.41 8.20
C LEU A 6 -49.84 -12.10 8.18
N LEU A 7 -49.81 -13.44 8.08
CA LEU A 7 -48.56 -14.19 7.91
C LEU A 7 -47.90 -13.94 6.55
N LEU A 8 -48.70 -13.76 5.48
CA LEU A 8 -48.15 -13.48 4.16
C LEU A 8 -47.50 -12.09 4.08
N VAL A 9 -48.01 -11.10 4.82
CA VAL A 9 -47.44 -9.74 4.84
C VAL A 9 -46.13 -9.67 5.62
N THR A 10 -45.93 -10.53 6.63
CA THR A 10 -44.66 -10.58 7.39
C THR A 10 -43.55 -11.35 6.66
N LEU A 11 -43.89 -12.22 5.71
CA LEU A 11 -42.92 -12.90 4.83
C LEU A 11 -42.43 -12.03 3.64
N ILE A 12 -43.08 -10.89 3.37
CA ILE A 12 -42.70 -9.95 2.30
C ILE A 12 -42.09 -8.66 2.91
N ALA A 13 -41.67 -8.70 4.18
CA ALA A 13 -40.83 -7.63 4.70
C ALA A 13 -39.57 -7.59 3.83
N PRO A 14 -39.22 -6.44 3.23
CA PRO A 14 -37.98 -6.34 2.47
C PRO A 14 -36.87 -6.72 3.46
N ALA A 15 -36.01 -7.64 3.05
CA ALA A 15 -34.75 -7.89 3.71
C ALA A 15 -34.12 -6.51 3.95
N VAL A 16 -34.17 -6.04 5.20
CA VAL A 16 -33.60 -4.75 5.57
C VAL A 16 -32.15 -4.90 5.18
N SER A 17 -31.74 -4.11 4.19
CA SER A 17 -30.35 -4.05 3.77
C SER A 17 -29.53 -3.81 5.02
N SER A 18 -28.74 -4.80 5.42
CA SER A 18 -27.71 -4.62 6.41
C SER A 18 -26.69 -3.69 5.77
N GLN A 19 -26.93 -2.37 5.84
CA GLN A 19 -25.89 -1.39 5.65
C GLN A 19 -24.88 -1.66 6.76
N THR A 20 -23.79 -2.35 6.43
CA THR A 20 -22.60 -2.34 7.27
C THR A 20 -22.17 -0.89 7.36
N LEU A 21 -22.62 -0.20 8.41
CA LEU A 21 -22.19 1.15 8.75
C LEU A 21 -20.69 1.09 8.92
N VAL A 22 -19.97 1.64 7.95
CA VAL A 22 -18.53 1.85 8.07
C VAL A 22 -18.39 2.99 9.07
N PRO A 23 -17.61 2.83 10.15
CA PRO A 23 -17.42 3.92 11.09
C PRO A 23 -16.80 5.12 10.36
N GLU A 24 -17.27 6.32 10.62
CA GLU A 24 -16.68 7.57 10.13
C GLU A 24 -15.58 8.05 11.09
N GLY A 25 -14.53 8.68 10.55
CA GLY A 25 -13.46 9.27 11.35
C GLY A 25 -12.97 10.58 10.76
N ASN A 26 -12.33 11.41 11.60
CA ASN A 26 -11.76 12.68 11.15
C ASN A 26 -10.59 12.45 10.20
N ASN A 27 -10.56 13.20 9.09
CA ASN A 27 -9.45 13.17 8.15
C ASN A 27 -8.17 13.77 8.77
N ASP A 28 -7.03 13.21 8.40
CA ASP A 28 -5.72 13.65 8.88
C ASP A 28 -4.85 14.18 7.73
N THR A 29 -3.96 15.13 8.04
CA THR A 29 -2.87 15.56 7.15
C THR A 29 -1.53 15.29 7.82
N PHE A 30 -0.64 14.60 7.12
CA PHE A 30 0.68 14.21 7.57
C PHE A 30 1.74 14.98 6.76
N HIS A 31 2.38 15.95 7.40
CA HIS A 31 3.52 16.68 6.84
C HIS A 31 4.82 15.91 7.10
N LEU A 32 5.29 15.17 6.10
CA LEU A 32 6.44 14.27 6.24
C LEU A 32 7.77 15.03 6.29
N SER A 33 7.81 16.20 5.66
CA SER A 33 8.96 17.13 5.66
C SER A 33 8.82 18.20 6.74
N CYS A 34 9.16 17.84 7.97
CA CYS A 34 9.28 18.79 9.08
C CYS A 34 10.71 18.84 9.62
N SER A 35 11.09 19.90 10.34
CA SER A 35 12.46 20.13 10.83
C SER A 35 12.99 19.01 11.74
N THR A 36 12.10 18.31 12.43
CA THR A 36 12.41 17.19 13.33
C THR A 36 12.08 15.82 12.75
N CYS A 37 11.36 15.78 11.63
CA CYS A 37 10.92 14.55 10.97
C CYS A 37 12.08 13.91 10.23
N ARG A 38 12.09 12.58 10.15
CA ARG A 38 13.11 11.83 9.38
C ARG A 38 12.45 10.74 8.57
N MET A 39 12.86 10.61 7.31
CA MET A 39 12.49 9.48 6.47
C MET A 39 13.75 8.66 6.19
N ARG A 40 13.68 7.35 6.38
CA ARG A 40 14.76 6.42 6.04
C ARG A 40 14.25 5.26 5.20
N VAL A 41 15.06 4.83 4.25
CA VAL A 41 14.81 3.61 3.48
C VAL A 41 15.25 2.42 4.34
N ASP A 42 14.30 1.58 4.73
CA ASP A 42 14.52 0.37 5.53
C ASP A 42 14.77 -0.86 4.63
N GLY A 43 14.09 -0.91 3.48
CA GLY A 43 14.20 -2.02 2.54
C GLY A 43 13.92 -1.58 1.11
N VAL A 44 14.59 -2.26 0.17
CA VAL A 44 14.41 -2.05 -1.27
C VAL A 44 14.42 -3.41 -1.93
N SER A 45 13.44 -3.68 -2.79
CA SER A 45 13.47 -4.86 -3.66
C SER A 45 12.96 -4.51 -5.04
N LEU A 46 13.57 -5.12 -6.06
CA LEU A 46 13.13 -5.02 -7.43
C LEU A 46 12.68 -6.41 -7.88
N THR A 47 11.45 -6.51 -8.34
CA THR A 47 10.78 -7.77 -8.70
C THR A 47 10.34 -7.75 -10.16
N LEU A 48 10.23 -8.93 -10.76
CA LEU A 48 9.73 -9.10 -12.12
C LEU A 48 8.20 -8.99 -12.15
N GLY A 49 7.66 -8.34 -13.17
CA GLY A 49 6.23 -8.14 -13.38
C GLY A 49 5.68 -6.82 -12.81
N GLN A 50 4.40 -6.58 -13.09
CA GLN A 50 3.62 -5.49 -12.53
C GLN A 50 2.91 -5.95 -11.26
N HIS A 51 3.60 -5.84 -10.13
CA HIS A 51 2.98 -6.08 -8.84
C HIS A 51 2.25 -4.82 -8.40
N ALA A 52 0.93 -4.90 -8.29
CA ALA A 52 0.16 -3.95 -7.49
C ALA A 52 0.04 -4.48 -6.07
N LEU A 53 0.07 -3.61 -5.05
CA LEU A 53 -0.64 -3.96 -3.82
C LEU A 53 -2.11 -4.07 -4.23
N PRO A 54 -2.83 -5.13 -3.82
CA PRO A 54 -4.20 -5.35 -4.26
C PRO A 54 -5.08 -4.21 -3.74
N MET A 55 -5.35 -3.24 -4.62
CA MET A 55 -6.40 -2.25 -4.43
C MET A 55 -7.74 -2.96 -4.63
N ASN A 56 -8.63 -2.86 -3.65
CA ASN A 56 -10.00 -3.30 -3.82
C ASN A 56 -10.92 -2.08 -3.83
N THR A 57 -11.20 -1.57 -5.02
CA THR A 57 -12.01 -0.37 -5.25
C THR A 57 -13.52 -0.65 -5.30
N GLN A 58 -14.00 -1.89 -5.06
CA GLN A 58 -15.41 -2.23 -5.31
C GLN A 58 -16.10 -3.16 -4.30
N LYS A 59 -15.51 -3.51 -3.14
CA LYS A 59 -16.19 -4.43 -2.20
C LYS A 59 -16.66 -3.76 -0.90
N PRO A 60 -17.89 -4.08 -0.45
CA PRO A 60 -18.39 -3.67 0.87
C PRO A 60 -17.51 -4.28 1.97
N VAL A 61 -17.51 -3.62 3.13
CA VAL A 61 -16.53 -3.65 4.24
C VAL A 61 -16.45 -4.99 5.01
N SER A 62 -16.44 -6.11 4.32
CA SER A 62 -16.38 -7.44 4.93
C SER A 62 -15.81 -8.49 3.96
N LEU A 63 -14.61 -8.25 3.39
CA LEU A 63 -13.67 -9.29 2.88
C LEU A 63 -12.40 -8.68 2.23
N ASN A 64 -11.73 -7.73 2.89
CA ASN A 64 -10.33 -7.38 2.57
C ASN A 64 -9.37 -8.03 3.58
N LEU A 65 -9.47 -9.36 3.68
CA LEU A 65 -8.60 -10.22 4.49
C LEU A 65 -7.54 -10.95 3.63
N LEU A 66 -7.35 -10.58 2.36
CA LEU A 66 -6.67 -11.43 1.39
C LEU A 66 -5.63 -10.66 0.57
N LEU A 67 -4.44 -10.45 1.17
CA LEU A 67 -3.11 -10.60 0.53
C LEU A 67 -1.95 -10.20 1.46
N TRP A 68 -2.13 -10.41 2.76
CA TRP A 68 -1.02 -10.59 3.72
C TRP A 68 -0.10 -11.78 3.38
N ARG A 69 -0.40 -12.54 2.32
CA ARG A 69 0.38 -13.70 1.86
C ARG A 69 1.79 -13.37 1.37
N TYR A 70 2.16 -12.09 1.20
CA TYR A 70 3.49 -11.69 0.72
C TYR A 70 4.33 -10.90 1.75
N TYR A 71 3.83 -10.66 2.98
CA TYR A 71 4.53 -9.85 3.98
C TYR A 71 4.47 -10.42 5.41
N ASP A 72 4.30 -11.73 5.56
CA ASP A 72 4.24 -12.39 6.88
C ASP A 72 5.62 -12.72 7.47
N ASN A 73 6.49 -11.70 7.58
CA ASN A 73 7.66 -11.75 8.47
C ASN A 73 7.44 -10.91 9.76
N ILE A 74 6.24 -10.36 9.98
CA ILE A 74 5.94 -9.49 11.12
C ILE A 74 5.15 -10.22 12.25
N LEU A 75 4.61 -11.42 12.02
CA LEU A 75 3.93 -12.22 13.06
C LEU A 75 4.59 -13.59 13.31
N GLY A 76 5.89 -13.58 13.63
CA GLY A 76 6.68 -14.76 13.99
C GLY A 76 6.31 -15.47 15.31
N LYS A 77 5.03 -15.52 15.71
CA LYS A 77 4.61 -16.27 16.91
C LYS A 77 3.46 -17.25 16.70
N GLN A 78 2.79 -17.31 15.54
CA GLN A 78 1.64 -18.24 15.36
C GLN A 78 1.53 -18.91 13.97
N ALA A 79 2.60 -19.01 13.18
CA ALA A 79 2.57 -19.77 11.92
C ALA A 79 3.56 -20.95 11.98
N TYR A 80 3.04 -22.17 11.95
CA TYR A 80 3.84 -23.36 11.67
C TYR A 80 3.98 -23.49 10.15
N ILE A 81 5.21 -23.43 9.65
CA ILE A 81 5.53 -23.66 8.25
C ILE A 81 6.62 -24.73 8.20
N ALA A 82 6.34 -25.86 7.53
CA ALA A 82 7.24 -27.01 7.53
C ALA A 82 8.54 -26.78 6.73
N GLN A 83 8.57 -25.78 5.84
CA GLN A 83 9.75 -25.35 5.08
C GLN A 83 9.66 -23.83 4.81
N GLU A 84 10.80 -23.14 4.85
CA GLU A 84 10.87 -21.70 4.57
C GLU A 84 10.33 -21.36 3.17
N PRO A 85 9.50 -20.31 3.01
CA PRO A 85 9.11 -19.83 1.70
C PRO A 85 10.33 -19.25 0.96
N PHE A 86 10.51 -19.61 -0.31
CA PHE A 86 11.68 -19.26 -1.14
C PHE A 86 11.99 -17.76 -1.29
N TRP A 87 11.10 -16.87 -0.81
CA TRP A 87 11.27 -15.41 -0.86
C TRP A 87 11.84 -14.80 0.43
N THR A 88 12.03 -15.57 1.52
CA THR A 88 12.68 -15.07 2.75
C THR A 88 14.18 -14.84 2.58
N GLN A 89 14.76 -15.41 1.52
CA GLN A 89 16.12 -15.12 1.06
C GLN A 89 15.98 -14.35 -0.25
N GLY A 90 15.86 -13.02 -0.17
CA GLY A 90 15.82 -12.15 -1.34
C GLY A 90 17.16 -12.21 -2.09
N VAL A 91 17.32 -13.22 -2.94
CA VAL A 91 18.44 -13.31 -3.87
C VAL A 91 18.11 -12.41 -5.06
N GLN A 92 18.96 -11.42 -5.29
CA GLN A 92 18.94 -10.56 -6.46
C GLN A 92 19.01 -11.41 -7.74
N LEU A 93 17.90 -11.54 -8.46
CA LEU A 93 17.85 -12.15 -9.80
C LEU A 93 17.89 -11.05 -10.86
N ILE A 94 18.97 -10.28 -10.94
CA ILE A 94 19.08 -9.20 -11.95
C ILE A 94 20.45 -9.25 -12.62
N GLU A 95 20.76 -10.38 -13.25
CA GLU A 95 21.75 -10.39 -14.33
C GLU A 95 21.09 -10.78 -15.68
N GLU A 96 19.96 -11.49 -15.70
CA GLU A 96 19.32 -12.01 -16.92
C GLU A 96 17.86 -11.56 -17.12
N VAL A 97 17.60 -10.25 -17.07
CA VAL A 97 16.27 -9.71 -17.37
C VAL A 97 16.33 -8.88 -18.66
N ALA A 98 15.38 -9.07 -19.58
CA ALA A 98 15.33 -8.29 -20.82
C ALA A 98 15.06 -6.79 -20.54
N ASP A 99 15.46 -5.90 -21.44
CA ASP A 99 15.35 -4.46 -21.22
C ASP A 99 13.91 -3.94 -21.19
N ASP A 100 13.01 -4.67 -21.84
CA ASP A 100 11.57 -4.42 -21.97
C ASP A 100 10.73 -5.17 -20.94
N GLU A 101 11.34 -6.03 -20.12
CA GLU A 101 10.64 -6.74 -19.06
C GLU A 101 10.11 -5.73 -18.03
N LEU A 102 8.87 -5.97 -17.61
CA LEU A 102 8.21 -5.14 -16.62
C LEU A 102 8.75 -5.48 -15.23
N LEU A 103 8.96 -4.45 -14.42
CA LEU A 103 9.56 -4.52 -13.11
C LEU A 103 8.72 -3.73 -12.11
N SER A 104 8.81 -4.13 -10.85
CA SER A 104 8.24 -3.39 -9.72
C SER A 104 9.31 -3.10 -8.68
N LEU A 105 9.47 -1.82 -8.34
CA LEU A 105 10.36 -1.35 -7.28
C LEU A 105 9.55 -1.17 -6.01
N HIS A 106 9.86 -1.99 -5.01
CA HIS A 106 9.27 -1.93 -3.68
C HIS A 106 10.22 -1.17 -2.75
N LEU A 107 9.68 -0.18 -2.03
CA LEU A 107 10.39 0.64 -1.08
C LEU A 107 9.69 0.56 0.28
N ASN A 108 10.38 0.02 1.26
CA ASN A 108 9.95 0.07 2.66
C ASN A 108 10.62 1.29 3.29
N LEU A 109 9.83 2.23 3.78
CA LEU A 109 10.31 3.43 4.44
C LEU A 109 9.85 3.47 5.89
N ILE A 110 10.66 4.10 6.72
CA ILE A 110 10.30 4.44 8.09
C ILE A 110 10.33 5.95 8.22
N TRP A 111 9.19 6.50 8.63
CA TRP A 111 9.01 7.91 8.94
C TRP A 111 8.96 8.08 10.45
N THR A 112 9.91 8.82 11.00
CA THR A 112 9.86 9.27 12.39
C THR A 112 9.19 10.64 12.42
N ASP A 113 8.08 10.76 13.13
CA ASP A 113 7.32 12.01 13.25
C ASP A 113 7.98 13.02 14.22
N SER A 114 7.33 14.16 14.43
CA SER A 114 7.82 15.20 15.34
C SER A 114 7.81 14.81 16.82
N LEU A 115 7.08 13.75 17.19
CA LEU A 115 7.01 13.20 18.54
C LEU A 115 8.02 12.06 18.75
N GLY A 116 8.76 11.68 17.71
CA GLY A 116 9.74 10.59 17.74
C GLY A 116 9.11 9.21 17.56
N ALA A 117 7.85 9.13 17.11
CA ALA A 117 7.19 7.86 16.81
C ALA A 117 7.54 7.40 15.39
N ASP A 118 7.86 6.10 15.26
CA ASP A 118 8.13 5.48 13.97
C ASP A 118 6.83 4.99 13.32
N HIS A 119 6.69 5.33 12.04
CA HIS A 119 5.62 4.95 11.14
C HIS A 119 6.19 4.22 9.94
N ARG A 120 5.40 3.36 9.31
CA ARG A 120 5.88 2.53 8.19
C ARG A 120 5.16 2.90 6.91
N PHE A 121 5.92 3.08 5.83
CA PHE A 121 5.40 3.30 4.50
C PHE A 121 5.90 2.18 3.60
N TYR A 122 5.02 1.70 2.74
CA TYR A 122 5.33 0.69 1.73
C TYR A 122 4.91 1.30 0.40
N LEU A 123 5.88 1.63 -0.45
CA LEU A 123 5.64 2.15 -1.79
C LEU A 123 6.00 1.08 -2.80
N VAL A 124 5.17 0.95 -3.84
CA VAL A 124 5.43 0.08 -4.99
C VAL A 124 5.29 0.92 -6.25
N LEU A 125 6.40 1.07 -6.95
CA LEU A 125 6.48 1.71 -8.26
C LEU A 125 6.54 0.59 -9.30
N ALA A 126 5.42 0.32 -9.96
CA ALA A 126 5.22 -0.81 -10.85
C ALA A 126 5.19 -0.39 -12.34
N GLY A 127 5.49 -1.35 -13.21
CA GLY A 127 5.55 -1.16 -14.66
C GLY A 127 6.81 -0.43 -15.13
N LEU A 128 7.83 -0.43 -14.27
CA LEU A 128 9.16 0.01 -14.61
C LEU A 128 9.79 -0.95 -15.61
N THR A 129 10.80 -0.48 -16.34
CA THR A 129 11.64 -1.29 -17.23
C THR A 129 13.08 -0.89 -16.94
N LYS A 130 14.06 -1.65 -17.43
CA LYS A 130 15.47 -1.25 -17.30
C LYS A 130 15.72 0.12 -17.94
N ARG A 131 15.04 0.43 -19.04
CA ARG A 131 15.12 1.74 -19.71
C ARG A 131 14.68 2.87 -18.77
N TYR A 132 13.54 2.74 -18.11
CA TYR A 132 13.08 3.72 -17.12
C TYR A 132 14.07 3.88 -15.96
N LEU A 133 14.56 2.76 -15.42
CA LEU A 133 15.51 2.79 -14.30
C LEU A 133 16.89 3.36 -14.67
N SER A 134 17.27 3.30 -15.95
CA SER A 134 18.52 3.88 -16.47
C SER A 134 18.42 5.37 -16.80
N ALA A 135 17.20 5.91 -16.88
CA ALA A 135 16.94 7.29 -17.31
C ALA A 135 15.92 8.00 -16.38
N PRO A 136 16.19 8.12 -15.07
CA PRO A 136 15.34 8.94 -14.20
C PRO A 136 15.38 10.43 -14.62
N PRO A 137 14.32 11.22 -14.29
CA PRO A 137 13.24 10.88 -13.38
C PRO A 137 12.14 10.01 -13.99
N VAL A 138 11.56 9.13 -13.18
CA VAL A 138 10.39 8.31 -13.54
C VAL A 138 9.26 8.59 -12.55
N THR A 139 8.11 9.02 -13.06
CA THR A 139 6.93 9.27 -12.24
C THR A 139 5.91 8.16 -12.41
N THR A 140 5.44 7.62 -11.30
CA THR A 140 4.36 6.65 -11.19
C THR A 140 3.17 7.27 -10.50
N VAL A 141 1.96 6.94 -10.93
CA VAL A 141 0.72 7.54 -10.41
C VAL A 141 -0.24 6.46 -9.91
N THR A 142 -1.09 6.82 -8.96
CA THR A 142 -2.22 5.99 -8.54
C THR A 142 -3.32 6.21 -9.58
N ASP A 143 -3.49 5.26 -10.51
CA ASP A 143 -4.55 5.32 -11.52
C ASP A 143 -5.59 4.24 -11.22
N ASP A 144 -6.83 4.67 -10.98
CA ASP A 144 -8.00 3.83 -10.74
C ASP A 144 -8.69 3.40 -12.04
N SER A 145 -8.32 3.99 -13.18
CA SER A 145 -9.08 3.88 -14.43
C SER A 145 -8.58 2.83 -15.41
N ASP A 146 -7.33 2.35 -15.27
CA ASP A 146 -6.78 1.36 -16.19
C ASP A 146 -5.90 0.31 -15.51
N THR A 147 -6.30 -0.95 -15.60
CA THR A 147 -5.53 -2.09 -15.04
C THR A 147 -4.19 -2.30 -15.76
N TYR A 148 -3.99 -1.61 -16.89
CA TYR A 148 -2.81 -1.69 -17.75
C TYR A 148 -1.97 -0.40 -17.79
N ALA A 149 -2.23 0.55 -16.89
CA ALA A 149 -1.42 1.77 -16.81
C ALA A 149 0.08 1.40 -16.63
N PRO A 150 0.98 1.85 -17.54
CA PRO A 150 2.33 1.34 -17.60
C PRO A 150 3.22 1.81 -16.45
N LEU A 151 2.85 2.86 -15.70
CA LEU A 151 3.65 3.40 -14.59
C LEU A 151 2.75 3.67 -13.39
N ARG A 152 2.66 2.68 -12.49
CA ARG A 152 1.68 2.67 -11.40
C ARG A 152 2.35 2.85 -10.04
N LEU A 153 1.77 3.71 -9.22
CA LEU A 153 2.04 3.80 -7.79
C LEU A 153 1.00 2.96 -7.05
N SER A 154 1.47 2.21 -6.07
CA SER A 154 0.65 1.72 -4.98
C SER A 154 1.36 2.02 -3.67
N ALA A 155 0.60 2.44 -2.65
CA ALA A 155 1.18 2.75 -1.36
C ALA A 155 0.28 2.32 -0.21
N ALA A 156 0.90 1.83 0.87
CA ALA A 156 0.26 1.56 2.14
C ALA A 156 1.06 2.20 3.28
N VAL A 157 0.38 2.74 4.28
CA VAL A 157 1.00 3.40 5.43
C VAL A 157 0.44 2.82 6.71
N GLN A 158 1.29 2.54 7.68
CA GLN A 158 0.93 2.16 9.04
C GLN A 158 1.33 3.29 9.99
N ILE A 159 0.32 3.99 10.52
CA ILE A 159 0.47 5.07 11.49
C ILE A 159 0.28 4.52 12.90
N PHE A 160 1.30 4.73 13.73
CA PHE A 160 1.29 4.36 15.14
C PHE A 160 0.45 5.37 15.92
N ARG A 161 -0.52 4.88 16.70
CA ARG A 161 -1.39 5.71 17.55
C ARG A 161 -1.24 5.44 19.04
N GLY A 162 -0.39 4.50 19.42
CA GLY A 162 -0.16 4.11 20.81
C GLY A 162 0.17 2.62 20.94
N PRO A 163 0.40 2.12 22.17
CA PRO A 163 0.79 0.74 22.40
C PRO A 163 -0.19 -0.24 21.73
N ASN A 164 0.30 -1.01 20.76
CA ASN A 164 -0.46 -1.96 19.95
C ASN A 164 -1.59 -1.38 19.08
N SER A 165 -1.61 -0.06 18.84
CA SER A 165 -2.61 0.59 18.00
C SER A 165 -1.97 1.14 16.73
N TRP A 166 -2.38 0.58 15.58
CA TRP A 166 -1.95 1.02 14.26
C TRP A 166 -3.17 1.33 13.39
N GLU A 167 -3.09 2.43 12.66
CA GLU A 167 -4.02 2.70 11.56
C GLU A 167 -3.32 2.38 10.25
N THR A 168 -3.95 1.57 9.41
CA THR A 168 -3.48 1.31 8.04
C THR A 168 -4.23 2.20 7.06
N PHE A 169 -3.50 2.90 6.21
CA PHE A 169 -4.03 3.69 5.10
C PHE A 169 -3.55 3.08 3.77
N GLU A 170 -4.43 3.03 2.78
CA GLU A 170 -4.13 2.59 1.42
C GLU A 170 -4.33 3.75 0.45
N ALA A 171 -3.32 4.01 -0.39
CA ALA A 171 -3.38 5.12 -1.34
C ALA A 171 -4.51 4.92 -2.34
N ILE A 172 -5.23 6.01 -2.60
CA ILE A 172 -6.34 6.08 -3.56
C ILE A 172 -6.05 7.08 -4.68
N ASP A 173 -5.18 8.05 -4.44
CA ASP A 173 -4.74 9.04 -5.42
C ASP A 173 -3.37 9.58 -5.03
N GLY A 174 -2.54 9.92 -5.99
CA GLY A 174 -1.20 10.46 -5.73
C GLY A 174 -0.15 10.00 -6.73
N LEU A 175 1.08 10.38 -6.44
CA LEU A 175 2.24 10.13 -7.29
C LEU A 175 3.51 9.90 -6.49
N ALA A 176 4.45 9.20 -7.12
CA ALA A 176 5.82 9.08 -6.65
C ALA A 176 6.76 9.29 -7.83
N THR A 177 7.85 10.01 -7.60
CA THR A 177 8.89 10.26 -8.60
C THR A 177 10.20 9.67 -8.12
N LEU A 178 10.75 8.74 -8.88
CA LEU A 178 12.10 8.23 -8.73
C LEU A 178 13.06 9.16 -9.48
N GLU A 179 13.89 9.90 -8.77
CA GLU A 179 14.82 10.89 -9.34
C GLU A 179 16.22 10.31 -9.60
N GLU A 180 16.60 9.28 -8.86
CA GLU A 180 17.92 8.65 -8.95
C GLU A 180 17.76 7.17 -8.66
N PHE A 181 18.42 6.33 -9.47
CA PHE A 181 18.51 4.89 -9.24
C PHE A 181 19.81 4.34 -9.83
N ASN A 182 20.58 3.63 -9.01
CA ASN A 182 21.83 3.01 -9.44
C ASN A 182 21.92 1.57 -8.93
N PHE A 183 21.78 0.62 -9.86
CA PHE A 183 21.85 -0.81 -9.56
C PHE A 183 23.18 -1.26 -8.94
N LYS A 184 24.29 -0.59 -9.27
CA LYS A 184 25.64 -0.99 -8.82
C LYS A 184 25.90 -0.56 -7.38
N THR A 185 25.46 0.63 -7.01
CA THR A 185 25.69 1.19 -5.67
C THR A 185 24.51 0.98 -4.74
N GLY A 186 23.33 0.63 -5.27
CA GLY A 186 22.08 0.62 -4.54
C GLY A 186 21.57 2.03 -4.18
N ALA A 187 22.20 3.07 -4.74
CA ALA A 187 21.79 4.45 -4.50
C ALA A 187 20.43 4.71 -5.15
N LEU A 188 19.55 5.38 -4.41
CA LEU A 188 18.24 5.76 -4.92
C LEU A 188 17.72 7.01 -4.23
N ARG A 189 16.96 7.82 -4.96
CA ARG A 189 16.35 9.05 -4.44
C ARG A 189 15.03 9.32 -5.11
N GLY A 190 14.09 9.90 -4.39
CA GLY A 190 12.84 10.34 -4.97
C GLY A 190 11.90 11.02 -3.98
N THR A 191 10.71 11.32 -4.49
CA THR A 191 9.65 12.03 -3.78
C THR A 191 8.31 11.32 -3.93
N PHE A 192 7.39 11.57 -3.01
CA PHE A 192 6.03 11.06 -3.10
C PHE A 192 5.04 11.96 -2.35
N GLU A 193 3.82 12.00 -2.87
CA GLU A 193 2.65 12.59 -2.22
C GLU A 193 1.41 11.80 -2.62
N PHE A 194 0.55 11.50 -1.65
CA PHE A 194 -0.69 10.78 -1.93
C PHE A 194 -1.77 11.03 -0.89
N MET A 195 -3.01 10.86 -1.34
CA MET A 195 -4.19 10.71 -0.51
C MET A 195 -4.46 9.21 -0.32
N ALA A 196 -4.83 8.83 0.89
CA ALA A 196 -5.11 7.44 1.24
C ALA A 196 -6.37 7.31 2.08
N GLN A 197 -7.01 6.15 1.98
CA GLN A 197 -8.18 5.77 2.76
C GLN A 197 -7.76 4.87 3.91
N ARG A 198 -8.24 5.13 5.14
CA ARG A 198 -8.05 4.22 6.27
C ARG A 198 -8.82 2.93 6.03
N VAL A 199 -8.15 1.79 6.20
CA VAL A 199 -8.79 0.47 6.07
C VAL A 199 -9.85 0.29 7.16
N GLY A 200 -11.06 -0.07 6.74
CA GLY A 200 -12.18 -0.37 7.64
C GLY A 200 -12.85 0.85 8.29
N MET A 201 -12.58 2.06 7.81
CA MET A 201 -13.16 3.31 8.33
C MET A 201 -13.29 4.34 7.21
N GLU A 202 -14.36 5.13 7.18
CA GLU A 202 -14.48 6.32 6.33
C GLU A 202 -13.66 7.46 6.92
N LYS A 203 -12.35 7.40 6.69
CA LYS A 203 -11.35 8.38 7.13
C LYS A 203 -10.24 8.49 6.09
N LYS A 204 -9.91 9.71 5.66
CA LYS A 204 -8.83 9.99 4.71
C LYS A 204 -7.56 10.46 5.41
N GLY A 205 -6.42 10.17 4.81
CA GLY A 205 -5.11 10.70 5.19
C GLY A 205 -4.43 11.35 3.98
N LEU A 206 -3.98 12.59 4.12
CA LEU A 206 -3.17 13.28 3.11
C LEU A 206 -1.70 13.26 3.52
N PHE A 207 -0.83 12.67 2.71
CA PHE A 207 0.59 12.51 2.97
C PHE A 207 1.40 13.41 2.04
N GLN A 208 2.07 14.43 2.60
CA GLN A 208 2.71 15.50 1.82
C GLN A 208 4.20 15.64 2.14
N GLY A 209 5.00 16.03 1.14
CA GLY A 209 6.43 16.27 1.30
C GLY A 209 7.24 15.01 1.60
N GLY A 210 6.83 13.85 1.07
CA GLY A 210 7.59 12.61 1.21
C GLY A 210 8.87 12.64 0.38
N HIS A 211 10.01 12.38 1.01
CA HIS A 211 11.31 12.25 0.35
C HIS A 211 12.00 10.97 0.82
N PHE A 212 12.54 10.18 -0.11
CA PHE A 212 13.35 9.01 0.23
C PHE A 212 14.73 9.11 -0.41
N LYS A 213 15.75 8.65 0.31
CA LYS A 213 17.14 8.61 -0.17
C LYS A 213 17.89 7.44 0.48
N ARG A 214 18.66 6.71 -0.32
CA ARG A 214 19.61 5.67 0.11
C ARG A 214 20.92 5.85 -0.64
#